data_AF-X6P947-F1
#
_entry.id   AF-X6P947-F1
#
_cell.length_a   1.000
_cell.length_b   1.000
_cell.length_c   1.000
_cell.angle_alpha   90.00
_cell.angle_beta   90.00
_cell.angle_gamma   90.00
#
_symmetry.space_group_name_H-M   'P 1'
#
loop_
_entity.id
_entity.type
_entity.pdbx_description
1 polymer ?
#
loop_
_entity_poly.entity_id
_entity_poly.type
_entity_poly.pdbx_seq_one_letter_code
_entity_poly.pdbx_strand_id
1 'polypeptide(L)'
;MFAQLQQNFPKIDKEVILKAWNWFEKINETMAVLTLLTENTTTLEQQENLLVLLKQFNTKVEKGKITQIWKSCNQFYFNTLVKLREICLINPVNELHEDGDLKILREMCLHILWNILKYPTNIKYRQINYQNLYDNLQSKCYQLGKDVNQIFVIMEHNLQRFGFEKRNDKNWYYPKNDIQLLWLWQCYREWINQQIIYKERFVFPGTICMFTNGKWINYDEVVFDYQHRTIMLLNINEDKDKLKIKILQVGNPKKNSLEFNVHIQWYNDFNDTNITHAKWACLTFNHTWHFRTIDNFDRRYLSNCCVDFNSFSVISEYQTQFYKESLNPYCISLKQGTQRLKDKFQIAKHFQNGTDELVYCKCEFEEFYPLIVNISNENVILYDIYKHFSHFPIIQVYWKIDARFIVSYKHTVTIERTKLSEDDDLGIESYLSKQNPKFNPLLYECDIHKLKAINDKLWSNKIRNSPLKHLLHEIIKNDYLRDLITITRRHIHSKKNFMKISNNKFITVKKSK
;
A
#
# COMPACT_ATOMS: atom_id res chain seq x y z
N MET A 1 40.48 10.04 3.68
CA MET A 1 39.08 10.49 3.54
C MET A 1 38.27 10.25 4.80
N PHE A 2 38.04 9.01 5.24
CA PHE A 2 37.25 8.75 6.45
C PHE A 2 37.76 9.47 7.71
N ALA A 3 39.07 9.44 7.98
CA ALA A 3 39.68 10.16 9.10
C ALA A 3 39.44 11.69 9.06
N GLN A 4 39.38 12.28 7.87
CA GLN A 4 39.07 13.70 7.67
C GLN A 4 37.62 14.01 8.03
N LEU A 5 36.67 13.13 7.66
CA LEU A 5 35.27 13.27 8.07
C LEU A 5 35.12 13.15 9.59
N GLN A 6 35.81 12.21 10.23
CA GLN A 6 35.80 12.08 11.69
C GLN A 6 36.37 13.32 12.39
N GLN A 7 37.45 13.89 11.86
CA GLN A 7 38.05 15.11 12.39
C GLN A 7 37.12 16.31 12.26
N ASN A 8 36.40 16.42 11.14
CA ASN A 8 35.47 17.53 10.87
C ASN A 8 34.15 17.43 11.65
N PHE A 9 33.72 16.22 12.00
CA PHE A 9 32.43 15.96 12.66
C PHE A 9 32.61 15.16 13.97
N PRO A 10 33.36 15.69 14.96
CA PRO A 10 33.69 14.94 16.18
C PRO A 10 32.48 14.63 17.08
N LYS A 11 31.33 15.26 16.83
CA LYS A 11 30.06 15.05 17.57
C LYS A 11 29.16 13.97 16.96
N ILE A 12 29.50 13.46 15.77
CA ILE A 12 28.74 12.40 15.10
C ILE A 12 29.44 11.08 15.36
N ASP A 13 28.66 10.06 15.70
CA ASP A 13 29.20 8.73 15.91
C ASP A 13 29.89 8.18 14.64
N LYS A 14 30.98 7.43 14.86
CA LYS A 14 31.80 6.85 13.79
C LYS A 14 30.97 6.00 12.82
N GLU A 15 29.99 5.24 13.32
CA GLU A 15 29.14 4.38 12.50
C GLU A 15 28.21 5.20 11.60
N VAL A 16 27.68 6.33 12.09
CA VAL A 16 26.85 7.24 11.30
C VAL A 16 27.65 7.88 10.19
N ILE A 17 28.89 8.32 10.46
CA ILE A 17 29.82 8.84 9.43
C ILE A 17 30.09 7.78 8.37
N LEU A 18 30.33 6.53 8.78
CA LEU A 18 30.60 5.42 7.86
C LEU A 18 29.37 5.10 6.99
N LYS A 19 28.17 5.05 7.59
CA LYS A 19 26.91 4.86 6.87
C LYS A 19 26.69 5.98 5.85
N ALA A 20 26.91 7.24 6.23
CA ALA A 20 26.78 8.38 5.32
C ALA A 20 27.77 8.29 4.15
N TRP A 21 29.05 8.02 4.43
CA TRP A 21 30.07 7.86 3.41
C TRP A 21 29.71 6.77 2.40
N ASN A 22 29.28 5.61 2.88
CA ASN A 22 28.88 4.47 2.05
C ASN A 22 27.61 4.75 1.21
N TRP A 23 26.79 5.74 1.57
CA TRP A 23 25.54 6.02 0.87
C TRP A 23 25.64 7.15 -0.16
N PHE A 24 26.50 8.13 0.08
CA PHE A 24 26.62 9.29 -0.81
C PHE A 24 27.86 9.24 -1.72
N GLU A 25 28.88 8.46 -1.36
CA GLU A 25 30.12 8.16 -2.12
C GLU A 25 31.00 9.37 -2.49
N LYS A 26 30.44 10.59 -2.55
CA LYS A 26 31.13 11.85 -2.79
C LYS A 26 31.34 12.59 -1.48
N ILE A 27 32.57 13.07 -1.29
CA ILE A 27 32.97 13.77 -0.06
C ILE A 27 32.13 15.03 0.19
N ASN A 28 31.86 15.83 -0.85
CA ASN A 28 31.08 17.07 -0.70
C ASN A 28 29.62 16.78 -0.31
N GLU A 29 29.01 15.75 -0.90
CA GLU A 29 27.64 15.34 -0.56
C GLU A 29 27.56 14.76 0.85
N THR A 30 28.55 13.93 1.22
CA THR A 30 28.66 13.37 2.57
C THR A 30 28.84 14.46 3.62
N MET A 31 29.74 15.43 3.37
CA MET A 31 29.96 16.57 4.26
C MET A 31 28.69 17.40 4.42
N ALA A 32 27.97 17.70 3.34
CA ALA A 32 26.70 18.43 3.42
C ALA A 32 25.66 17.70 4.30
N VAL A 33 25.55 16.37 4.18
CA VAL A 33 24.66 15.56 5.03
C VAL A 33 25.10 15.57 6.49
N LEU A 34 26.40 15.39 6.77
CA LEU A 34 26.93 15.41 8.13
C LEU A 34 26.80 16.79 8.80
N THR A 35 26.93 17.87 8.04
CA THR A 35 26.65 19.24 8.51
C THR A 35 25.18 19.36 8.94
N LEU A 36 24.24 18.90 8.10
CA LEU A 36 22.82 18.92 8.46
C LEU A 36 22.52 18.09 9.71
N LEU A 37 23.14 16.93 9.88
CA LEU A 37 22.97 16.12 11.10
C LEU A 37 23.47 16.87 12.34
N THR A 38 24.62 17.54 12.25
CA THR A 38 25.22 18.32 13.34
C THR A 38 24.34 19.51 13.74
N GLU A 39 23.78 20.23 12.77
CA GLU A 39 22.93 21.42 12.98
C GLU A 39 21.57 21.11 13.60
N ASN A 40 21.10 19.86 13.53
CA ASN A 40 19.79 19.47 14.05
C ASN A 40 19.82 19.04 15.53
N THR A 41 20.98 19.07 16.21
CA THR A 41 21.14 18.75 17.65
C THR A 41 20.33 17.51 18.08
N THR A 42 20.60 16.40 17.42
CA THR A 42 19.84 15.15 17.56
C THR A 42 20.59 14.14 18.43
N THR A 43 19.85 13.27 19.13
CA THR A 43 20.43 12.06 19.75
C THR A 43 20.99 11.12 18.67
N LEU A 44 21.81 10.13 19.05
CA LEU A 44 22.35 9.16 18.10
C LEU A 44 21.24 8.47 17.29
N GLU A 45 20.18 7.98 17.95
CA GLU A 45 19.03 7.36 17.28
C GLU A 45 18.34 8.31 16.29
N GLN A 46 18.21 9.60 16.66
CA GLN A 46 17.66 10.61 15.79
C GLN A 46 18.57 10.95 14.60
N GLN A 47 19.90 10.92 14.77
CA GLN A 47 20.85 11.08 13.67
C GLN A 47 20.71 9.94 12.66
N GLU A 48 20.61 8.70 13.13
CA GLU A 48 20.39 7.54 12.26
C GLU A 48 19.07 7.65 11.51
N ASN A 49 17.99 8.00 12.20
CA ASN A 49 16.67 8.19 11.60
C ASN A 49 16.68 9.30 10.54
N LEU A 50 17.30 10.45 10.83
CA LEU A 50 17.41 11.55 9.87
C LEU A 50 18.31 11.18 8.69
N LEU A 51 19.39 10.43 8.91
CA LEU A 51 20.26 9.93 7.85
C LEU A 51 19.48 8.99 6.90
N VAL A 52 18.64 8.10 7.45
CA VAL A 52 17.74 7.24 6.65
C VAL A 52 16.77 8.08 5.82
N LEU A 53 16.15 9.10 6.40
CA LEU A 53 15.25 10.00 5.68
C LEU A 53 15.98 10.76 4.57
N LEU A 54 17.17 11.30 4.84
CA LEU A 54 17.98 11.99 3.84
C LEU A 54 18.36 11.04 2.70
N LYS A 55 18.84 9.83 2.99
CA LYS A 55 19.12 8.83 1.95
C LYS A 55 17.89 8.56 1.08
N GLN A 56 16.74 8.39 1.70
CA GLN A 56 15.51 7.97 1.04
C GLN A 56 14.86 9.09 0.20
N PHE A 57 14.94 10.33 0.65
CA PHE A 57 14.21 11.46 0.06
C PHE A 57 15.09 12.50 -0.61
N ASN A 58 16.42 12.46 -0.50
CA ASN A 58 17.32 13.48 -1.06
C ASN A 58 17.20 13.68 -2.59
N THR A 59 16.76 12.66 -3.32
CA THR A 59 16.52 12.77 -4.78
C THR A 59 15.15 13.34 -5.14
N LYS A 60 14.25 13.50 -4.16
CA LYS A 60 12.82 13.85 -4.37
C LYS A 60 12.41 15.12 -3.63
N VAL A 61 13.06 15.41 -2.51
CA VAL A 61 12.78 16.55 -1.65
C VAL A 61 14.10 17.19 -1.31
N GLU A 62 14.18 18.51 -1.48
CA GLU A 62 15.37 19.27 -1.13
C GLU A 62 15.77 19.00 0.33
N LYS A 63 17.08 18.79 0.58
CA LYS A 63 17.59 18.44 1.93
C LYS A 63 17.14 19.44 3.01
N GLY A 64 17.12 20.74 2.70
CA GLY A 64 16.64 21.78 3.63
C GLY A 64 15.15 21.64 3.97
N LYS A 65 14.34 21.21 3.00
CA LYS A 65 12.92 20.92 3.23
C LYS A 65 12.73 19.67 4.08
N ILE A 66 13.53 18.62 3.87
CA ILE A 66 13.54 17.41 4.70
C ILE A 66 13.80 17.76 6.18
N THR A 67 14.83 18.57 6.45
CA THR A 67 15.17 18.97 7.82
C THR A 67 14.12 19.91 8.43
N GLN A 68 13.49 20.79 7.64
CA GLN A 68 12.36 21.60 8.11
C GLN A 68 11.19 20.72 8.57
N ILE A 69 10.84 19.71 7.78
CA ILE A 69 9.73 18.79 8.11
C ILE A 69 10.08 17.96 9.34
N TRP A 70 11.32 17.47 9.42
CA TRP A 70 11.86 16.77 10.59
C TRP A 70 11.68 17.59 11.88
N LYS A 71 12.09 18.86 11.87
CA LYS A 71 11.88 19.78 12.99
C LYS A 71 10.40 20.01 13.29
N SER A 72 9.56 20.23 12.27
CA SER A 72 8.10 20.43 12.44
C SER A 72 7.37 19.21 13.02
N CYS A 73 7.97 18.03 12.90
CA CYS A 73 7.46 16.78 13.43
C CYS A 73 8.06 16.43 14.79
N ASN A 74 8.68 17.40 15.48
CA ASN A 74 9.39 17.22 16.74
C ASN A 74 10.43 16.10 16.67
N GLN A 75 11.07 15.94 15.51
CA GLN A 75 12.10 14.93 15.28
C GLN A 75 11.60 13.48 15.47
N PHE A 76 10.30 13.24 15.29
CA PHE A 76 9.75 11.89 15.25
C PHE A 76 9.87 11.30 13.84
N TYR A 77 10.61 10.20 13.72
CA TYR A 77 10.84 9.49 12.45
C TYR A 77 9.55 9.16 11.73
N PHE A 78 8.60 8.49 12.39
CA PHE A 78 7.37 8.06 11.76
C PHE A 78 6.54 9.23 11.20
N ASN A 79 6.39 10.30 11.97
CA ASN A 79 5.63 11.48 11.55
C ASN A 79 6.30 12.19 10.36
N THR A 80 7.63 12.34 10.42
CA THR A 80 8.41 12.95 9.33
C THR A 80 8.33 12.11 8.06
N LEU A 81 8.45 10.79 8.18
CA LEU A 81 8.34 9.84 7.08
C LEU A 81 6.96 9.94 6.40
N VAL A 82 5.88 10.03 7.17
CA VAL A 82 4.51 10.18 6.63
C VAL A 82 4.37 11.49 5.84
N LYS A 83 4.80 12.62 6.39
CA LYS A 83 4.72 13.93 5.69
C LYS A 83 5.60 14.00 4.44
N LEU A 84 6.82 13.44 4.50
CA LEU A 84 7.69 13.38 3.32
C LEU A 84 7.08 12.53 2.21
N ARG A 85 6.42 11.42 2.57
CA ARG A 85 5.68 10.60 1.60
C ARG A 85 4.52 11.36 0.99
N GLU A 86 3.76 12.08 1.79
CA GLU A 86 2.67 12.93 1.31
C GLU A 86 3.15 13.94 0.26
N ILE A 87 4.26 14.63 0.54
CA ILE A 87 4.88 15.58 -0.39
C ILE A 87 5.33 14.89 -1.68
N CYS A 88 5.95 13.71 -1.58
CA CYS A 88 6.35 12.94 -2.76
C CYS A 88 5.17 12.39 -3.56
N LEU A 89 4.01 12.19 -2.94
CA LEU A 89 2.79 11.73 -3.62
C LEU A 89 2.08 12.90 -4.33
N ILE A 90 2.09 14.10 -3.74
CA ILE A 90 1.38 15.28 -4.24
C ILE A 90 2.15 15.99 -5.35
N ASN A 91 3.48 15.95 -5.33
CA ASN A 91 4.28 16.42 -6.45
C ASN A 91 4.50 15.24 -7.40
N PRO A 92 3.57 14.98 -8.36
CA PRO A 92 3.77 13.91 -9.31
C PRO A 92 5.11 14.18 -9.97
N VAL A 93 5.98 13.20 -9.84
CA VAL A 93 7.36 13.29 -10.22
C VAL A 93 7.48 13.13 -11.74
N ASN A 94 6.67 13.92 -12.47
CA ASN A 94 6.67 14.03 -13.91
C ASN A 94 8.00 14.64 -14.42
N GLU A 95 8.88 15.06 -13.52
CA GLU A 95 10.21 15.59 -13.81
C GLU A 95 11.35 14.81 -13.13
N LEU A 96 11.16 13.58 -12.62
CA LEU A 96 12.34 12.71 -12.48
C LEU A 96 12.78 12.35 -13.90
N HIS A 97 13.64 13.18 -14.44
CA HIS A 97 14.42 12.87 -15.62
C HIS A 97 15.22 11.62 -15.30
N GLU A 98 14.70 10.49 -15.76
CA GLU A 98 15.50 9.30 -15.85
C GLU A 98 16.66 9.59 -16.78
N ASP A 99 17.88 9.29 -16.34
CA ASP A 99 19.02 9.34 -17.25
C ASP A 99 18.71 8.49 -18.49
N GLY A 100 18.90 9.10 -19.67
CA GLY A 100 18.52 8.46 -20.93
C GLY A 100 19.31 7.18 -21.20
N ASP A 101 20.55 7.06 -20.71
CA ASP A 101 21.37 5.86 -20.92
C ASP A 101 20.78 4.70 -20.10
N LEU A 102 20.49 4.96 -18.82
CA LEU A 102 19.83 3.99 -17.94
C LEU A 102 18.45 3.57 -18.48
N LYS A 103 17.67 4.53 -19.00
CA LYS A 103 16.36 4.24 -19.59
C LYS A 103 16.49 3.28 -20.78
N ILE A 104 17.40 3.55 -21.71
CA ILE A 104 17.64 2.71 -22.88
C ILE A 104 18.09 1.32 -22.46
N LEU A 105 19.11 1.24 -21.59
CA LEU A 105 19.65 -0.03 -21.10
C LEU A 105 18.59 -0.87 -20.39
N ARG A 106 17.80 -0.26 -19.50
CA ARG A 106 16.72 -0.94 -18.80
C ARG A 106 15.67 -1.47 -19.76
N GLU A 107 15.21 -0.67 -20.71
CA GLU A 107 14.20 -1.12 -21.67
C GLU A 107 14.67 -2.32 -22.48
N MET A 108 15.93 -2.31 -22.93
CA MET A 108 16.53 -3.40 -23.71
C MET A 108 16.77 -4.65 -22.85
N CYS A 109 17.35 -4.50 -21.66
CA CYS A 109 17.63 -5.60 -20.74
C CYS A 109 16.33 -6.29 -20.29
N LEU A 110 15.32 -5.52 -19.87
CA LEU A 110 14.03 -6.08 -19.48
C LEU A 110 13.37 -6.83 -20.63
N HIS A 111 13.44 -6.33 -21.87
CA HIS A 111 12.87 -7.03 -23.01
C HIS A 111 13.53 -8.39 -23.27
N ILE A 112 14.87 -8.45 -23.22
CA ILE A 112 15.64 -9.68 -23.43
C ILE A 112 15.35 -10.68 -22.32
N LEU A 113 15.47 -10.24 -21.06
CA LEU A 113 15.24 -11.09 -19.88
C LEU A 113 13.79 -11.59 -19.83
N TRP A 114 12.80 -10.73 -20.10
CA TRP A 114 11.39 -11.11 -20.15
C TRP A 114 11.12 -12.20 -21.18
N ASN A 115 11.67 -12.07 -22.39
CA ASN A 115 11.50 -13.06 -23.46
C ASN A 115 12.05 -14.45 -23.05
N ILE A 116 13.24 -14.49 -22.44
CA ILE A 116 13.82 -15.77 -21.99
C ILE A 116 13.05 -16.35 -20.80
N LEU A 117 12.71 -15.54 -19.79
CA LEU A 117 11.97 -16.00 -18.61
C LEU A 117 10.57 -16.51 -19.00
N LYS A 118 9.93 -15.89 -19.98
CA LYS A 118 8.61 -16.30 -20.48
C LYS A 118 8.66 -17.56 -21.34
N TYR A 119 9.71 -17.72 -22.14
CA TYR A 119 9.84 -18.82 -23.10
C TYR A 119 11.21 -19.50 -23.00
N PRO A 120 11.55 -20.09 -21.84
CA PRO A 120 12.91 -20.55 -21.59
C PRO A 120 13.34 -21.63 -22.57
N THR A 121 12.44 -22.50 -23.02
CA THR A 121 12.75 -23.59 -23.97
C THR A 121 12.87 -23.14 -25.43
N ASN A 122 12.46 -21.91 -25.77
CA ASN A 122 12.42 -21.46 -27.15
C ASN A 122 13.79 -20.88 -27.57
N ILE A 123 14.45 -21.59 -28.50
CA ILE A 123 15.79 -21.25 -29.02
C ILE A 123 15.84 -19.84 -29.61
N LYS A 124 14.74 -19.34 -30.18
CA LYS A 124 14.68 -17.98 -30.77
C LYS A 124 15.06 -16.90 -29.76
N TYR A 125 14.64 -17.03 -28.50
CA TYR A 125 14.91 -16.02 -27.47
C TYR A 125 16.27 -16.22 -26.79
N ARG A 126 16.97 -17.31 -27.11
CA ARG A 126 18.34 -17.59 -26.68
C ARG A 126 19.38 -17.08 -27.67
N GLN A 127 18.96 -16.40 -28.74
CA GLN A 127 19.83 -15.87 -29.78
C GLN A 127 19.52 -14.40 -30.01
N ILE A 128 20.53 -13.54 -29.96
CA ILE A 128 20.40 -12.11 -30.24
C ILE A 128 21.33 -11.79 -31.39
N ASN A 129 20.73 -11.36 -32.50
CA ASN A 129 21.49 -10.90 -33.66
C ASN A 129 22.19 -9.58 -33.32
N TYR A 130 23.49 -9.51 -33.59
CA TYR A 130 24.33 -8.36 -33.29
C TYR A 130 23.81 -7.07 -33.95
N GLN A 131 23.54 -7.13 -35.25
CA GLN A 131 23.13 -5.97 -36.04
C GLN A 131 21.78 -5.45 -35.56
N ASN A 132 20.80 -6.34 -35.37
CA ASN A 132 19.48 -5.97 -34.88
C ASN A 132 19.53 -5.34 -33.47
N LEU A 133 20.42 -5.83 -32.60
CA LEU A 133 20.63 -5.23 -31.27
C LEU A 133 21.21 -3.82 -31.40
N TYR A 134 22.25 -3.66 -32.23
CA TYR A 134 22.91 -2.37 -32.46
C TYR A 134 21.95 -1.36 -33.09
N ASP A 135 21.21 -1.73 -34.14
CA ASP A 135 20.26 -0.86 -34.83
C ASP A 135 19.12 -0.39 -33.91
N ASN A 136 18.61 -1.29 -33.05
CA ASN A 136 17.59 -0.94 -32.07
C ASN A 136 18.13 0.04 -31.02
N LEU A 137 19.33 -0.23 -30.49
CA LEU A 137 20.02 0.69 -29.58
C LEU A 137 20.27 2.05 -30.25
N GLN A 138 20.78 2.06 -31.48
CA GLN A 138 21.05 3.27 -32.25
C GLN A 138 19.79 4.11 -32.42
N SER A 139 18.67 3.49 -32.79
CA SER A 139 17.38 4.18 -32.93
C SER A 139 16.94 4.83 -31.62
N LYS A 140 17.05 4.12 -30.49
CA LYS A 140 16.72 4.66 -29.16
C LYS A 140 17.69 5.75 -28.70
N CYS A 141 18.98 5.59 -28.95
CA CYS A 141 20.01 6.57 -28.62
C CYS A 141 19.80 7.86 -29.41
N TYR A 142 19.48 7.78 -30.70
CA TYR A 142 19.16 8.92 -31.55
C TYR A 142 17.96 9.70 -31.01
N GLN A 143 16.89 9.01 -30.58
CA GLN A 143 15.70 9.64 -30.01
C GLN A 143 15.97 10.43 -28.71
N LEU A 144 16.98 10.03 -27.94
CA LEU A 144 17.32 10.64 -26.65
C LEU A 144 18.64 11.44 -26.67
N GLY A 145 19.26 11.61 -27.84
CA GLY A 145 20.53 12.32 -27.99
C GLY A 145 21.70 11.68 -27.24
N LYS A 146 21.76 10.35 -27.16
CA LYS A 146 22.79 9.60 -26.43
C LYS A 146 23.84 8.95 -27.35
N ASP A 147 25.03 8.67 -26.82
CA ASP A 147 26.11 8.00 -27.56
C ASP A 147 25.87 6.49 -27.61
N VAL A 148 25.53 5.99 -28.80
CA VAL A 148 25.25 4.57 -29.04
C VAL A 148 26.46 3.68 -28.72
N ASN A 149 27.69 4.13 -28.97
CA ASN A 149 28.87 3.29 -28.79
C ASN A 149 29.13 3.01 -27.31
N GLN A 150 28.96 4.03 -26.46
CA GLN A 150 29.09 3.88 -25.01
C GLN A 150 28.01 2.95 -24.44
N ILE A 151 26.75 3.18 -24.82
CA ILE A 151 25.62 2.35 -24.38
C ILE A 151 25.78 0.91 -24.87
N PHE A 152 26.27 0.72 -26.10
CA PHE A 152 26.49 -0.60 -26.67
C PHE A 152 27.53 -1.41 -25.87
N VAL A 153 28.66 -0.81 -25.49
CA VAL A 153 29.67 -1.47 -24.63
C VAL A 153 29.06 -1.92 -23.30
N ILE A 154 28.25 -1.07 -22.67
CA ILE A 154 27.55 -1.42 -21.42
C ILE A 154 26.53 -2.54 -21.66
N MET A 155 25.82 -2.52 -22.79
CA MET A 155 24.89 -3.58 -23.16
C MET A 155 25.60 -4.93 -23.35
N GLU A 156 26.74 -4.97 -24.02
CA GLU A 156 27.54 -6.19 -24.19
C GLU A 156 27.96 -6.77 -22.84
N HIS A 157 28.39 -5.92 -21.90
CA HIS A 157 28.71 -6.34 -20.54
C HIS A 157 27.49 -6.93 -19.80
N ASN A 158 26.30 -6.31 -19.94
CA ASN A 158 25.07 -6.84 -19.36
C ASN A 158 24.68 -8.20 -19.96
N LEU A 159 24.84 -8.39 -21.27
CA LEU A 159 24.57 -9.68 -21.93
C LEU A 159 25.48 -10.79 -21.38
N GLN A 160 26.78 -10.50 -21.24
CA GLN A 160 27.73 -11.43 -20.61
C GLN A 160 27.31 -11.75 -19.17
N ARG A 161 26.94 -10.73 -18.39
CA ARG A 161 26.46 -10.90 -17.01
C ARG A 161 25.21 -11.77 -16.92
N PHE A 162 24.32 -11.71 -17.91
CA PHE A 162 23.15 -12.60 -17.96
C PHE A 162 23.51 -14.04 -18.33
N GLY A 163 24.69 -14.29 -18.91
CA GLY A 163 25.16 -15.61 -19.35
C GLY A 163 25.14 -15.79 -20.87
N PHE A 164 24.99 -14.72 -21.67
CA PHE A 164 25.14 -14.82 -23.11
C PHE A 164 26.61 -14.81 -23.53
N GLU A 165 26.92 -15.63 -24.53
CA GLU A 165 28.25 -15.74 -25.12
C GLU A 165 28.23 -15.16 -26.54
N LYS A 166 29.23 -14.34 -26.86
CA LYS A 166 29.44 -13.83 -28.22
C LYS A 166 30.23 -14.86 -29.01
N ARG A 167 29.75 -15.24 -30.20
CA ARG A 167 30.42 -16.21 -31.08
C ARG A 167 31.12 -15.54 -32.27
N ASN A 168 31.78 -16.34 -33.10
CA ASN A 168 32.55 -15.89 -34.27
C ASN A 168 31.72 -15.11 -35.30
N ASP A 169 30.41 -15.37 -35.39
CA ASP A 169 29.46 -14.63 -36.22
C ASP A 169 29.01 -13.29 -35.60
N LYS A 170 29.63 -12.90 -34.47
CA LYS A 170 29.34 -11.74 -33.63
C LYS A 170 27.99 -11.76 -32.93
N ASN A 171 27.13 -12.74 -33.18
CA ASN A 171 25.84 -12.87 -32.52
C ASN A 171 26.02 -13.39 -31.08
N TRP A 172 25.01 -13.14 -30.27
CA TRP A 172 24.99 -13.54 -28.86
C TRP A 172 24.10 -14.76 -28.66
N TYR A 173 24.60 -15.75 -27.92
CA TYR A 173 23.94 -17.03 -27.70
C TYR A 173 23.88 -17.35 -26.21
N TYR A 174 22.71 -17.75 -25.73
CA TYR A 174 22.57 -18.34 -24.41
C TYR A 174 22.80 -19.86 -24.51
N PRO A 175 23.74 -20.46 -23.75
CA PRO A 175 24.06 -21.89 -23.83
C PRO A 175 22.83 -22.80 -23.69
N LYS A 176 22.78 -23.88 -24.48
CA LYS A 176 21.54 -24.67 -24.67
C LYS A 176 21.15 -25.54 -23.46
N ASN A 177 22.11 -25.96 -22.65
CA ASN A 177 21.92 -27.07 -21.71
C ASN A 177 21.62 -26.66 -20.26
N ASP A 178 21.79 -25.39 -19.89
CA ASP A 178 21.63 -24.94 -18.50
C ASP A 178 21.12 -23.49 -18.43
N ILE A 179 19.80 -23.31 -18.57
CA ILE A 179 19.22 -21.99 -18.26
C ILE A 179 19.16 -21.85 -16.75
N GLN A 180 19.99 -20.94 -16.24
CA GLN A 180 19.96 -20.52 -14.85
C GLN A 180 18.78 -19.57 -14.63
N LEU A 181 17.56 -20.12 -14.60
CA LEU A 181 16.32 -19.35 -14.46
C LEU A 181 16.31 -18.45 -13.23
N LEU A 182 16.86 -18.94 -12.12
CA LEU A 182 16.96 -18.16 -10.89
C LEU A 182 17.90 -16.95 -11.05
N TRP A 183 19.04 -17.14 -11.72
CA TRP A 183 19.97 -16.05 -12.00
C TRP A 183 19.33 -15.01 -12.93
N LEU A 184 18.72 -15.44 -14.02
CA LEU A 184 18.01 -14.55 -14.95
C LEU A 184 16.87 -13.78 -14.25
N TRP A 185 16.16 -14.43 -13.34
CA TRP A 185 15.15 -13.79 -12.51
C TRP A 185 15.75 -12.71 -11.61
N GLN A 186 16.88 -12.99 -10.95
CA GLN A 186 17.57 -12.01 -10.11
C GLN A 186 18.02 -10.79 -10.93
N CYS A 187 18.61 -11.01 -12.12
CA CYS A 187 18.94 -9.94 -13.05
C CYS A 187 17.71 -9.14 -13.47
N TYR A 188 16.60 -9.81 -13.76
CA TYR A 188 15.35 -9.15 -14.15
C TYR A 188 14.79 -8.28 -13.02
N ARG A 189 14.75 -8.82 -11.80
CA ARG A 189 14.32 -8.09 -10.59
C ARG A 189 15.19 -6.87 -10.34
N GLU A 190 16.51 -6.97 -10.53
CA GLU A 190 17.43 -5.84 -10.41
C GLU A 190 17.07 -4.71 -11.38
N TRP A 191 16.84 -5.04 -12.66
CA TRP A 191 16.45 -4.05 -13.66
C TRP A 191 15.06 -3.46 -13.44
N ILE A 192 14.10 -4.27 -12.95
CA ILE A 192 12.77 -3.80 -12.55
C ILE A 192 12.89 -2.79 -11.40
N ASN A 193 13.74 -3.07 -10.40
CA ASN A 193 13.95 -2.17 -9.27
C ASN A 193 14.60 -0.83 -9.66
N GLN A 194 15.18 -0.72 -10.87
CA GLN A 194 15.66 0.55 -11.42
C GLN A 194 14.55 1.44 -11.99
N GLN A 195 13.31 0.94 -12.14
CA GLN A 195 12.16 1.75 -12.55
C GLN A 195 11.88 2.86 -11.53
N ILE A 196 11.57 4.07 -12.01
CA ILE A 196 11.26 5.22 -11.13
C ILE A 196 10.15 4.85 -10.13
N ILE A 197 9.11 4.17 -10.62
CA ILE A 197 7.98 3.70 -9.79
C ILE A 197 8.47 2.82 -8.62
N TYR A 198 9.51 2.01 -8.84
CA TYR A 198 10.11 1.17 -7.80
C TYR A 198 10.93 1.98 -6.81
N LYS A 199 11.69 2.98 -7.28
CA LYS A 199 12.45 3.89 -6.41
C LYS A 199 11.54 4.71 -5.48
N GLU A 200 10.27 4.85 -5.83
CA GLU A 200 9.25 5.53 -5.01
C GLU A 200 8.63 4.63 -3.93
N ARG A 201 8.72 3.31 -4.09
CA ARG A 201 7.98 2.36 -3.25
C ARG A 201 8.86 1.78 -2.16
N PHE A 202 8.31 1.76 -0.95
CA PHE A 202 9.06 1.38 0.26
C PHE A 202 9.08 -0.13 0.50
N VAL A 203 8.03 -0.85 0.10
CA VAL A 203 7.87 -2.29 0.36
C VAL A 203 7.06 -2.90 -0.77
N PHE A 204 7.57 -3.98 -1.33
CA PHE A 204 6.79 -4.90 -2.14
C PHE A 204 6.46 -6.09 -1.25
N PRO A 205 5.24 -6.66 -1.36
CA PRO A 205 4.94 -7.90 -0.68
C PRO A 205 5.97 -8.94 -1.15
N GLY A 206 6.71 -9.53 -0.22
CA GLY A 206 7.71 -10.55 -0.56
C GLY A 206 7.01 -11.78 -1.10
N THR A 207 6.15 -12.37 -0.28
CA THR A 207 5.40 -13.57 -0.61
C THR A 207 3.91 -13.27 -0.80
N ILE A 208 3.28 -13.94 -1.78
CA ILE A 208 1.84 -13.87 -1.99
C ILE A 208 1.29 -15.26 -2.29
N CYS A 209 0.02 -15.53 -1.96
CA CYS A 209 -0.65 -16.74 -2.42
C CYS A 209 -1.64 -16.37 -3.53
N MET A 210 -1.65 -17.10 -4.63
CA MET A 210 -2.63 -16.92 -5.70
C MET A 210 -3.47 -18.19 -5.85
N PHE A 211 -4.79 -18.02 -5.98
CA PHE A 211 -5.70 -19.13 -6.27
C PHE A 211 -5.61 -19.49 -7.74
N THR A 212 -5.25 -20.74 -8.05
CA THR A 212 -5.11 -21.24 -9.42
C THR A 212 -5.52 -22.70 -9.47
N ASN A 213 -6.40 -23.04 -10.42
CA ASN A 213 -6.89 -24.41 -10.62
C ASN A 213 -7.45 -25.05 -9.35
N GLY A 214 -8.23 -24.30 -8.56
CA GLY A 214 -8.87 -24.79 -7.34
C GLY A 214 -7.96 -24.89 -6.12
N LYS A 215 -6.69 -24.46 -6.21
CA LYS A 215 -5.72 -24.53 -5.11
C LYS A 215 -5.03 -23.19 -4.89
N TRP A 216 -4.68 -22.90 -3.65
CA TRP A 216 -3.80 -21.78 -3.31
C TRP A 216 -2.34 -22.19 -3.56
N ILE A 217 -1.64 -21.40 -4.36
CA ILE A 217 -0.22 -21.58 -4.67
C ILE A 217 0.55 -20.41 -4.08
N ASN A 218 1.55 -20.70 -3.26
CA ASN A 218 2.47 -19.70 -2.73
C ASN A 218 3.48 -19.29 -3.80
N TYR A 219 3.75 -18.00 -3.89
CA TYR A 219 4.79 -17.42 -4.72
C TYR A 219 5.72 -16.63 -3.80
N ASP A 220 7.00 -16.95 -3.88
CA ASP A 220 8.05 -16.44 -2.99
C ASP A 220 8.48 -15.04 -3.37
N GLU A 221 8.31 -14.67 -4.64
CA GLU A 221 8.60 -13.34 -5.14
C GLU A 221 7.57 -12.86 -6.16
N VAL A 222 7.28 -11.55 -6.12
CA VAL A 222 6.44 -10.86 -7.09
C VAL A 222 7.15 -9.61 -7.63
N VAL A 223 7.12 -9.44 -8.95
CA VAL A 223 7.60 -8.24 -9.63
C VAL A 223 6.53 -7.72 -10.60
N PHE A 224 6.46 -6.40 -10.72
CA PHE A 224 5.51 -5.63 -11.53
C PHE A 224 6.30 -4.98 -12.65
N ASP A 225 6.15 -5.50 -13.85
CA ASP A 225 6.73 -4.90 -15.03
C ASP A 225 5.74 -3.92 -15.65
N TYR A 226 5.90 -2.64 -15.28
CA TYR A 226 5.08 -1.57 -15.83
C TYR A 226 5.36 -1.32 -17.32
N GLN A 227 6.54 -1.69 -17.83
CA GLN A 227 6.89 -1.54 -19.24
C GLN A 227 6.14 -2.55 -20.12
N HIS A 228 6.02 -3.80 -19.67
CA HIS A 228 5.28 -4.86 -20.37
C HIS A 228 3.83 -5.05 -19.87
N ARG A 229 3.43 -4.28 -18.85
CA ARG A 229 2.14 -4.38 -18.15
C ARG A 229 1.83 -5.78 -17.64
N THR A 230 2.84 -6.41 -17.04
CA THR A 230 2.76 -7.77 -16.52
C THR A 230 3.10 -7.84 -15.04
N ILE A 231 2.45 -8.75 -14.32
CA ILE A 231 2.89 -9.19 -12.99
C ILE A 231 3.58 -10.53 -13.19
N MET A 232 4.82 -10.66 -12.73
CA MET A 232 5.54 -11.94 -12.74
C MET A 232 5.65 -12.46 -11.32
N LEU A 233 5.34 -13.73 -11.15
CA LEU A 233 5.34 -14.43 -9.88
C LEU A 233 6.33 -15.59 -9.98
N LEU A 234 7.29 -15.64 -9.06
CA LEU A 234 8.23 -16.75 -8.96
C LEU A 234 7.81 -17.65 -7.80
N ASN A 235 7.69 -18.94 -8.09
CA ASN A 235 7.56 -19.99 -7.10
C ASN A 235 8.88 -20.77 -7.07
N ILE A 236 9.54 -20.69 -5.92
CA ILE A 236 10.75 -21.40 -5.53
C ILE A 236 10.30 -22.56 -4.64
N ASN A 237 9.73 -23.60 -5.25
CA ASN A 237 9.37 -24.79 -4.48
C ASN A 237 10.64 -25.53 -4.02
N GLU A 238 10.62 -26.05 -2.79
CA GLU A 238 11.74 -26.81 -2.21
C GLU A 238 11.96 -28.17 -2.89
N ASP A 239 10.97 -28.69 -3.62
CA ASP A 239 11.13 -29.86 -4.49
C ASP A 239 12.05 -29.50 -5.67
N LYS A 240 13.33 -29.82 -5.48
CA LYS A 240 14.55 -29.09 -5.83
C LYS A 240 14.83 -28.64 -7.27
N ASP A 241 13.99 -28.89 -8.27
CA ASP A 241 14.40 -28.66 -9.68
C ASP A 241 13.39 -27.93 -10.57
N LYS A 242 12.26 -27.45 -10.04
CA LYS A 242 11.19 -26.85 -10.87
C LYS A 242 10.82 -25.44 -10.43
N LEU A 243 11.72 -24.50 -10.73
CA LEU A 243 11.37 -23.06 -10.72
C LEU A 243 10.19 -22.83 -11.66
N LYS A 244 9.11 -22.23 -11.14
CA LYS A 244 7.92 -21.91 -11.91
C LYS A 244 7.70 -20.42 -11.91
N ILE A 245 7.75 -19.83 -13.09
CA ILE A 245 7.41 -18.43 -13.31
C ILE A 245 5.99 -18.38 -13.86
N LYS A 246 5.11 -17.65 -13.19
CA LYS A 246 3.77 -17.33 -13.68
C LYS A 246 3.75 -15.88 -14.11
N ILE A 247 3.23 -15.63 -15.31
CA ILE A 247 3.09 -14.28 -15.86
C ILE A 247 1.60 -13.98 -15.98
N LEU A 248 1.19 -12.85 -15.43
CA LEU A 248 -0.17 -12.31 -15.51
C LEU A 248 -0.12 -11.05 -16.38
N GLN A 249 -0.77 -11.09 -17.54
CA GLN A 249 -0.88 -9.94 -18.43
C GLN A 249 -2.02 -9.05 -17.93
N VAL A 250 -1.68 -7.92 -17.31
CA VAL A 250 -2.66 -7.03 -16.66
C VAL A 250 -3.33 -6.10 -17.65
N GLY A 251 -2.52 -5.54 -18.53
CA GLY A 251 -2.93 -4.56 -19.52
C GLY A 251 -2.54 -4.96 -20.94
N ASN A 252 -2.96 -4.17 -21.91
CA ASN A 252 -2.49 -4.19 -23.26
C ASN A 252 -0.98 -3.85 -23.29
N PRO A 253 -0.12 -4.78 -23.73
CA PRO A 253 1.32 -4.52 -23.83
C PRO A 253 1.65 -3.49 -24.92
N LYS A 254 0.71 -3.19 -25.83
CA LYS A 254 0.86 -2.09 -26.79
C LYS A 254 0.54 -0.78 -26.07
N LYS A 255 1.59 -0.10 -25.60
CA LYS A 255 1.64 1.11 -24.73
C LYS A 255 0.66 2.28 -24.99
N ASN A 256 -0.21 2.24 -26.01
CA ASN A 256 -0.99 3.41 -26.44
C ASN A 256 -2.48 3.39 -26.05
N SER A 257 -3.02 2.29 -25.51
CA SER A 257 -4.40 2.30 -25.02
C SER A 257 -4.47 2.74 -23.56
N LEU A 258 -5.23 3.79 -23.32
CA LEU A 258 -5.69 4.16 -21.98
C LEU A 258 -6.37 2.96 -21.32
N GLU A 259 -6.05 2.72 -20.05
CA GLU A 259 -6.63 1.61 -19.28
C GLU A 259 -7.34 2.13 -18.05
N PHE A 260 -8.62 1.80 -17.96
CA PHE A 260 -9.51 2.20 -16.86
C PHE A 260 -10.20 1.00 -16.20
N ASN A 261 -9.89 -0.22 -16.67
CA ASN A 261 -10.66 -1.41 -16.37
C ASN A 261 -9.90 -2.40 -15.48
N VAL A 262 -8.82 -1.97 -14.85
CA VAL A 262 -8.12 -2.81 -13.90
C VAL A 262 -8.90 -2.79 -12.59
N HIS A 263 -9.77 -3.79 -12.41
CA HIS A 263 -10.67 -3.88 -11.28
C HIS A 263 -9.99 -4.57 -10.09
N ILE A 264 -9.95 -3.89 -8.95
CA ILE A 264 -9.39 -4.44 -7.71
C ILE A 264 -10.47 -4.42 -6.64
N GLN A 265 -10.82 -5.59 -6.12
CA GLN A 265 -11.79 -5.74 -5.04
C GLN A 265 -11.12 -6.35 -3.82
N TRP A 266 -11.28 -5.71 -2.67
CA TRP A 266 -10.80 -6.28 -1.41
C TRP A 266 -11.85 -7.18 -0.80
N TYR A 267 -11.40 -8.19 -0.06
CA TYR A 267 -12.24 -8.96 0.85
C TYR A 267 -11.37 -9.55 1.96
N ASN A 268 -11.99 -10.01 3.04
CA ASN A 268 -11.28 -10.71 4.11
C ASN A 268 -11.76 -12.16 4.11
N ASP A 269 -10.83 -13.10 4.23
CA ASP A 269 -11.15 -14.52 4.38
C ASP A 269 -10.81 -14.95 5.81
N PHE A 270 -11.86 -15.32 6.54
CA PHE A 270 -11.81 -15.78 7.94
C PHE A 270 -12.22 -17.25 8.09
N ASN A 271 -12.39 -17.98 6.97
CA ASN A 271 -12.84 -19.37 7.02
C ASN A 271 -11.85 -20.25 7.78
N ASP A 272 -10.55 -19.97 7.62
CA ASP A 272 -9.47 -20.73 8.24
C ASP A 272 -9.19 -20.29 9.70
N THR A 273 -9.86 -19.25 10.21
CA THR A 273 -9.54 -18.67 11.53
C THR A 273 -9.89 -19.61 12.69
N ASN A 274 -10.88 -20.49 12.53
CA ASN A 274 -11.21 -21.47 13.56
C ASN A 274 -10.23 -22.66 13.62
N ILE A 275 -9.51 -22.92 12.52
CA ILE A 275 -8.64 -24.09 12.39
C ILE A 275 -7.17 -23.69 12.61
N THR A 276 -6.75 -22.60 11.96
CA THR A 276 -5.35 -22.16 11.91
C THR A 276 -5.10 -20.88 12.68
N HIS A 277 -6.15 -20.22 13.18
CA HIS A 277 -6.10 -18.86 13.72
C HIS A 277 -5.56 -17.80 12.75
N ALA A 278 -5.40 -18.14 11.47
CA ALA A 278 -5.00 -17.20 10.43
C ALA A 278 -6.21 -16.43 9.91
N LYS A 279 -5.99 -15.15 9.62
CA LYS A 279 -6.90 -14.29 8.86
C LYS A 279 -6.16 -13.86 7.61
N TRP A 280 -6.80 -13.96 6.45
CA TRP A 280 -6.16 -13.60 5.20
C TRP A 280 -6.73 -12.29 4.65
N ALA A 281 -5.83 -11.34 4.40
CA ALA A 281 -6.17 -10.13 3.67
C ALA A 281 -6.17 -10.49 2.18
N CYS A 282 -7.35 -10.47 1.56
CA CYS A 282 -7.51 -10.95 0.20
C CYS A 282 -7.85 -9.82 -0.77
N LEU A 283 -7.47 -10.01 -2.04
CA LEU A 283 -7.97 -9.19 -3.13
C LEU A 283 -8.27 -10.03 -4.37
N THR A 284 -9.27 -9.58 -5.13
CA THR A 284 -9.59 -10.11 -6.46
C THR A 284 -9.19 -9.08 -7.50
N PHE A 285 -8.47 -9.55 -8.52
CA PHE A 285 -7.91 -8.74 -9.58
C PHE A 285 -8.52 -9.10 -10.92
N ASN A 286 -9.07 -8.11 -11.63
CA ASN A 286 -9.80 -8.27 -12.90
C ASN A 286 -10.86 -9.40 -12.84
N HIS A 287 -11.51 -9.56 -11.69
CA HIS A 287 -12.49 -10.63 -11.42
C HIS A 287 -11.98 -12.07 -11.62
N THR A 288 -10.68 -12.26 -11.87
CA THR A 288 -10.12 -13.52 -12.37
C THR A 288 -9.06 -14.06 -11.42
N TRP A 289 -8.16 -13.20 -10.95
CA TRP A 289 -7.03 -13.63 -10.11
C TRP A 289 -7.30 -13.27 -8.66
N HIS A 290 -7.36 -14.30 -7.81
CA HIS A 290 -7.57 -14.13 -6.38
C HIS A 290 -6.24 -14.27 -5.66
N PHE A 291 -5.95 -13.32 -4.79
CA PHE A 291 -4.72 -13.28 -4.00
C PHE A 291 -5.03 -13.27 -2.51
N ARG A 292 -4.21 -13.98 -1.72
CA ARG A 292 -4.10 -13.86 -0.26
C ARG A 292 -2.75 -13.25 0.07
N THR A 293 -2.74 -12.36 1.04
CA THR A 293 -1.53 -11.84 1.67
C THR A 293 -1.59 -12.05 3.18
N ILE A 294 -0.42 -12.11 3.81
CA ILE A 294 -0.28 -12.38 5.26
C ILE A 294 -1.00 -11.32 6.08
N ASP A 295 -0.86 -10.05 5.69
CA ASP A 295 -1.48 -8.94 6.40
C ASP A 295 -2.12 -7.90 5.47
N ASN A 296 -2.76 -6.90 6.10
CA ASN A 296 -3.40 -5.79 5.38
C ASN A 296 -2.39 -4.84 4.71
N PHE A 297 -1.15 -4.76 5.22
CA PHE A 297 -0.12 -3.93 4.61
C PHE A 297 0.27 -4.50 3.25
N ASP A 298 0.56 -5.79 3.18
CA ASP A 298 0.90 -6.50 1.94
C ASP A 298 -0.24 -6.43 0.92
N ARG A 299 -1.50 -6.65 1.35
CA ARG A 299 -2.67 -6.48 0.48
C ARG A 299 -2.72 -5.08 -0.12
N ARG A 300 -2.50 -4.06 0.72
CA ARG A 300 -2.52 -2.66 0.31
C ARG A 300 -1.38 -2.36 -0.66
N TYR A 301 -0.16 -2.85 -0.40
CA TYR A 301 0.96 -2.66 -1.31
C TYR A 301 0.73 -3.34 -2.65
N LEU A 302 0.25 -4.59 -2.66
CA LEU A 302 -0.14 -5.32 -3.85
C LEU A 302 -1.20 -4.54 -4.64
N SER A 303 -2.28 -4.12 -3.97
CA SER A 303 -3.34 -3.29 -4.55
C SER A 303 -2.79 -2.00 -5.16
N ASN A 304 -1.91 -1.29 -4.46
CA ASN A 304 -1.34 -0.04 -4.95
C ASN A 304 -0.42 -0.28 -6.17
N CYS A 305 0.30 -1.41 -6.26
CA CYS A 305 1.05 -1.79 -7.47
C CYS A 305 0.10 -1.98 -8.65
N CYS A 306 -1.00 -2.68 -8.41
CA CYS A 306 -1.99 -2.96 -9.45
C CYS A 306 -2.72 -1.70 -9.94
N VAL A 307 -2.98 -0.72 -9.07
CA VAL A 307 -3.63 0.54 -9.46
C VAL A 307 -2.80 1.34 -10.45
N ASP A 308 -1.47 1.31 -10.34
CA ASP A 308 -0.56 2.07 -11.21
C ASP A 308 -0.56 1.59 -12.67
N PHE A 309 -1.20 0.45 -12.97
CA PHE A 309 -1.52 0.08 -14.35
C PHE A 309 -2.67 0.90 -14.95
N ASN A 310 -3.37 1.75 -14.21
CA ASN A 310 -4.47 2.54 -14.75
C ASN A 310 -4.02 3.95 -15.10
N SER A 311 -4.72 4.54 -16.05
CA SER A 311 -4.54 5.94 -16.41
C SER A 311 -5.06 6.88 -15.31
N PHE A 312 -6.19 6.55 -14.68
CA PHE A 312 -6.76 7.37 -13.62
C PHE A 312 -6.72 6.64 -12.28
N SER A 313 -6.14 7.27 -11.26
CA SER A 313 -6.11 6.73 -9.90
C SER A 313 -6.42 7.79 -8.85
N VAL A 314 -7.19 7.39 -7.84
CA VAL A 314 -7.42 8.19 -6.64
C VAL A 314 -6.47 7.72 -5.55
N ILE A 315 -5.67 8.64 -5.01
CA ILE A 315 -4.94 8.48 -3.77
C ILE A 315 -5.83 9.03 -2.66
N SER A 316 -6.17 8.22 -1.67
CA SER A 316 -6.93 8.68 -0.51
C SER A 316 -6.13 8.50 0.76
N GLU A 317 -6.14 9.51 1.62
CA GLU A 317 -5.53 9.44 2.94
C GLU A 317 -6.58 9.09 4.00
N TYR A 318 -6.21 8.16 4.87
CA TYR A 318 -7.00 7.75 6.00
C TYR A 318 -6.11 7.42 7.20
N GLN A 319 -6.23 8.15 8.33
CA GLN A 319 -5.45 7.92 9.56
C GLN A 319 -3.95 7.68 9.30
N THR A 320 -3.28 8.56 8.54
CA THR A 320 -1.85 8.47 8.12
C THR A 320 -1.52 7.36 7.09
N GLN A 321 -2.52 6.68 6.57
CA GLN A 321 -2.36 5.62 5.57
C GLN A 321 -2.89 6.07 4.22
N PHE A 322 -2.08 5.90 3.18
CA PHE A 322 -2.48 6.16 1.80
C PHE A 322 -3.00 4.89 1.14
N TYR A 323 -4.14 5.01 0.47
CA TYR A 323 -4.77 3.97 -0.32
C TYR A 323 -4.85 4.46 -1.76
N LYS A 324 -4.50 3.61 -2.72
CA LYS A 324 -4.79 3.88 -4.12
C LYS A 324 -6.04 3.11 -4.55
N GLU A 325 -6.85 3.76 -5.37
CA GLU A 325 -7.99 3.15 -6.03
C GLU A 325 -8.01 3.49 -7.52
N SER A 326 -8.30 2.50 -8.35
CA SER A 326 -8.55 2.74 -9.76
C SER A 326 -10.03 3.01 -9.99
N LEU A 327 -10.31 4.15 -10.63
CA LEU A 327 -11.65 4.56 -11.00
C LEU A 327 -11.68 4.86 -12.49
N ASN A 328 -12.72 4.41 -13.20
CA ASN A 328 -12.94 4.82 -14.58
C ASN A 328 -13.64 6.20 -14.58
N PRO A 329 -12.96 7.30 -14.95
CA PRO A 329 -13.51 8.63 -14.78
C PRO A 329 -14.72 8.89 -15.68
N TYR A 330 -14.88 8.13 -16.77
CA TYR A 330 -16.00 8.27 -17.71
C TYR A 330 -17.29 7.59 -17.26
N CYS A 331 -17.21 6.68 -16.28
CA CYS A 331 -18.36 5.85 -15.89
C CYS A 331 -18.75 5.99 -14.41
N ILE A 332 -17.97 6.73 -13.62
CA ILE A 332 -18.19 6.84 -12.18
C ILE A 332 -18.42 8.28 -11.75
N SER A 333 -19.41 8.48 -10.87
CA SER A 333 -19.62 9.76 -10.19
C SER A 333 -18.72 9.93 -8.98
N LEU A 334 -18.56 11.16 -8.52
CA LEU A 334 -17.85 11.46 -7.27
C LEU A 334 -18.46 10.70 -6.08
N LYS A 335 -19.79 10.66 -5.99
CA LYS A 335 -20.53 9.88 -4.98
C LYS A 335 -20.21 8.39 -5.04
N GLN A 336 -20.19 7.81 -6.23
CA GLN A 336 -19.88 6.39 -6.41
C GLN A 336 -18.41 6.09 -6.09
N GLY A 337 -17.48 6.96 -6.51
CA GLY A 337 -16.06 6.85 -6.20
C GLY A 337 -15.78 6.91 -4.70
N THR A 338 -16.38 7.88 -4.00
CA THR A 338 -16.24 8.02 -2.55
C THR A 338 -16.86 6.84 -1.82
N GLN A 339 -18.00 6.31 -2.28
CA GLN A 339 -18.58 5.10 -1.71
C GLN A 339 -17.66 3.88 -1.85
N ARG A 340 -17.03 3.67 -3.01
CA ARG A 340 -16.05 2.58 -3.19
C ARG A 340 -14.89 2.66 -2.20
N LEU A 341 -14.36 3.87 -1.97
CA LEU A 341 -13.30 4.08 -0.98
C LEU A 341 -13.78 3.79 0.45
N LYS A 342 -15.01 4.18 0.81
CA LYS A 342 -15.62 3.85 2.10
C LYS A 342 -15.70 2.34 2.31
N ASP A 343 -16.21 1.61 1.32
CA ASP A 343 -16.33 0.16 1.37
C ASP A 343 -14.95 -0.49 1.55
N LYS A 344 -13.95 0.01 0.83
CA LYS A 344 -12.56 -0.46 0.94
C LYS A 344 -11.97 -0.21 2.33
N PHE A 345 -12.18 0.98 2.89
CA PHE A 345 -11.74 1.30 4.26
C PHE A 345 -12.44 0.43 5.30
N GLN A 346 -13.73 0.16 5.14
CA GLN A 346 -14.48 -0.73 6.02
C GLN A 346 -13.87 -2.14 6.03
N ILE A 347 -13.53 -2.69 4.85
CA ILE A 347 -12.87 -4.00 4.73
C ILE A 347 -11.48 -3.99 5.39
N ALA A 348 -10.70 -2.93 5.19
CA ALA A 348 -9.39 -2.75 5.82
C ALA A 348 -9.50 -2.73 7.35
N LYS A 349 -10.48 -1.99 7.87
CA LYS A 349 -10.70 -1.81 9.31
C LYS A 349 -11.29 -3.02 9.99
N HIS A 350 -12.17 -3.73 9.30
CA HIS A 350 -12.66 -5.00 9.77
C HIS A 350 -11.53 -6.01 9.93
N PHE A 351 -10.57 -6.04 9.00
CA PHE A 351 -9.40 -6.91 9.12
C PHE A 351 -8.50 -6.54 10.32
N GLN A 352 -8.17 -5.25 10.46
CA GLN A 352 -7.23 -4.77 11.48
C GLN A 352 -7.79 -4.86 12.90
N ASN A 353 -9.02 -4.38 13.09
CA ASN A 353 -9.57 -4.07 14.41
C ASN A 353 -10.88 -4.80 14.70
N GLY A 354 -11.41 -5.59 13.76
CA GLY A 354 -12.77 -6.13 13.86
C GLY A 354 -13.87 -5.07 13.74
N THR A 355 -13.53 -3.82 13.42
CA THR A 355 -14.49 -2.72 13.28
C THR A 355 -15.12 -2.77 11.89
N ASP A 356 -16.40 -3.15 11.81
CA ASP A 356 -17.13 -3.33 10.55
C ASP A 356 -18.27 -2.33 10.36
N GLU A 357 -18.51 -1.40 11.29
CA GLU A 357 -19.60 -0.43 11.20
C GLU A 357 -19.09 0.99 11.01
N LEU A 358 -19.44 1.62 9.88
CA LEU A 358 -19.07 3.01 9.57
C LEU A 358 -20.02 3.97 10.31
N VAL A 359 -19.48 4.79 11.21
CA VAL A 359 -20.26 5.75 12.01
C VAL A 359 -20.22 7.15 11.42
N TYR A 360 -19.08 7.52 10.84
CA TYR A 360 -18.86 8.84 10.28
C TYR A 360 -17.99 8.73 9.05
N CYS A 361 -18.36 9.42 7.97
CA CYS A 361 -17.48 9.60 6.83
C CYS A 361 -17.75 10.96 6.17
N LYS A 362 -16.69 11.75 6.01
CA LYS A 362 -16.72 13.06 5.35
C LYS A 362 -15.55 13.19 4.39
N CYS A 363 -15.84 13.65 3.18
CA CYS A 363 -14.82 14.08 2.22
C CYS A 363 -14.49 15.55 2.46
N GLU A 364 -13.21 15.89 2.54
CA GLU A 364 -12.74 17.26 2.72
C GLU A 364 -12.35 17.80 1.34
N PHE A 365 -13.34 18.25 0.56
CA PHE A 365 -13.17 18.63 -0.86
C PHE A 365 -12.18 19.77 -1.06
N GLU A 366 -12.10 20.69 -0.09
CA GLU A 366 -11.13 21.79 -0.04
C GLU A 366 -9.67 21.31 0.02
N GLU A 367 -9.44 20.05 0.39
CA GLU A 367 -8.12 19.41 0.44
C GLU A 367 -7.89 18.42 -0.71
N PHE A 368 -8.77 18.39 -1.71
CA PHE A 368 -8.55 17.57 -2.89
C PHE A 368 -7.45 18.17 -3.75
N TYR A 369 -6.66 17.30 -4.38
CA TYR A 369 -5.64 17.72 -5.34
C TYR A 369 -5.78 16.94 -6.66
N PRO A 370 -5.78 17.60 -7.83
CA PRO A 370 -5.85 19.05 -7.98
C PRO A 370 -7.15 19.61 -7.40
N LEU A 371 -7.13 20.87 -6.95
CA LEU A 371 -8.26 21.50 -6.27
C LEU A 371 -9.48 21.57 -7.18
N ILE A 372 -10.64 21.16 -6.66
CA ILE A 372 -11.90 21.20 -7.38
C ILE A 372 -12.77 22.29 -6.74
N VAL A 373 -13.09 23.33 -7.52
CA VAL A 373 -13.94 24.42 -7.06
C VAL A 373 -15.40 24.11 -7.40
N ASN A 374 -16.32 24.41 -6.48
CA ASN A 374 -17.78 24.35 -6.69
C ASN A 374 -18.40 22.95 -6.90
N ILE A 375 -18.08 21.97 -6.06
CA ILE A 375 -18.81 20.70 -6.03
C ILE A 375 -20.17 20.90 -5.34
N SER A 376 -21.18 21.34 -6.08
CA SER A 376 -22.56 21.45 -5.57
C SER A 376 -23.34 20.14 -5.65
N ASN A 377 -22.87 19.18 -6.46
CA ASN A 377 -23.55 17.91 -6.71
C ASN A 377 -22.55 16.75 -6.82
N GLU A 378 -22.55 15.84 -5.83
CA GLU A 378 -21.68 14.66 -5.85
C GLU A 378 -22.04 13.63 -6.94
N ASN A 379 -23.19 13.78 -7.60
CA ASN A 379 -23.58 12.88 -8.70
C ASN A 379 -22.89 13.22 -10.04
N VAL A 380 -22.07 14.28 -10.08
CA VAL A 380 -21.27 14.62 -11.27
C VAL A 380 -20.22 13.53 -11.54
N ILE A 381 -20.06 13.16 -12.81
CA ILE A 381 -19.07 12.17 -13.25
C ILE A 381 -17.65 12.73 -13.11
N LEU A 382 -16.68 11.88 -12.76
CA LEU A 382 -15.31 12.33 -12.53
C LEU A 382 -14.67 12.96 -13.78
N TYR A 383 -15.06 12.52 -14.98
CA TYR A 383 -14.65 13.14 -16.24
C TYR A 383 -14.94 14.65 -16.25
N ASP A 384 -16.16 15.06 -15.90
CA ASP A 384 -16.54 16.47 -15.93
C ASP A 384 -15.78 17.32 -14.91
N ILE A 385 -15.35 16.69 -13.82
CA ILE A 385 -14.54 17.32 -12.78
C ILE A 385 -13.09 17.50 -13.24
N TYR A 386 -12.50 16.47 -13.86
CA TYR A 386 -11.05 16.43 -14.08
C TYR A 386 -10.59 16.65 -15.54
N LYS A 387 -11.49 16.71 -16.52
CA LYS A 387 -11.15 16.85 -17.95
C LYS A 387 -10.31 18.09 -18.30
N HIS A 388 -10.27 19.09 -17.43
CA HIS A 388 -9.55 20.35 -17.66
C HIS A 388 -8.10 20.33 -17.14
N PHE A 389 -7.68 19.29 -16.41
CA PHE A 389 -6.30 19.18 -15.92
C PHE A 389 -5.37 18.65 -17.00
N SER A 390 -4.11 19.10 -16.97
CA SER A 390 -3.07 18.59 -17.86
C SER A 390 -2.91 17.08 -17.69
N HIS A 391 -2.65 16.40 -18.81
CA HIS A 391 -2.47 14.95 -18.89
C HIS A 391 -3.71 14.09 -18.61
N PHE A 392 -4.89 14.67 -18.36
CA PHE A 392 -6.12 13.87 -18.29
C PHE A 392 -6.29 13.03 -19.58
N PRO A 393 -6.60 11.73 -19.46
CA PRO A 393 -7.03 10.99 -18.26
C PRO A 393 -5.91 10.27 -17.51
N ILE A 394 -4.65 10.46 -17.88
CA ILE A 394 -3.46 9.92 -17.20
C ILE A 394 -3.09 10.85 -16.03
N ILE A 395 -3.86 10.79 -14.95
CA ILE A 395 -3.69 11.66 -13.78
C ILE A 395 -3.91 10.90 -12.47
N GLN A 396 -3.14 11.26 -11.44
CA GLN A 396 -3.38 10.85 -10.06
C GLN A 396 -4.05 12.01 -9.32
N VAL A 397 -5.15 11.73 -8.64
CA VAL A 397 -5.89 12.73 -7.87
C VAL A 397 -5.89 12.32 -6.40
N TYR A 398 -5.71 13.27 -5.49
CA TYR A 398 -5.71 13.07 -4.05
C TYR A 398 -7.07 13.47 -3.45
N TRP A 399 -7.67 12.57 -2.69
CA TRP A 399 -8.93 12.78 -1.96
C TRP A 399 -8.72 12.58 -0.46
N LYS A 400 -8.94 13.62 0.34
CA LYS A 400 -8.92 13.49 1.80
C LYS A 400 -10.27 13.04 2.34
N ILE A 401 -10.27 11.93 3.08
CA ILE A 401 -11.48 11.31 3.62
C ILE A 401 -11.29 11.02 5.11
N ASP A 402 -12.04 11.71 5.96
CA ASP A 402 -12.17 11.32 7.37
C ASP A 402 -13.24 10.23 7.48
N ALA A 403 -12.89 9.10 8.08
CA ALA A 403 -13.85 8.04 8.40
C ALA A 403 -13.62 7.44 9.79
N ARG A 404 -14.70 7.11 10.48
CA ARG A 404 -14.66 6.50 11.81
C ARG A 404 -15.50 5.24 11.80
N PHE A 405 -14.89 4.17 12.30
CA PHE A 405 -15.48 2.84 12.35
C PHE A 405 -15.58 2.37 13.80
N ILE A 406 -16.62 1.62 14.10
CA ILE A 406 -16.80 0.91 15.37
C ILE A 406 -16.98 -0.58 15.11
N VAL A 407 -16.80 -1.39 16.15
CA VAL A 407 -17.19 -2.80 16.11
C VAL A 407 -18.71 -2.83 16.18
N SER A 408 -19.36 -3.49 15.22
CA SER A 408 -20.80 -3.60 15.26
C SER A 408 -21.25 -4.34 16.52
N TYR A 409 -22.32 -3.87 17.16
CA TYR A 409 -22.85 -4.48 18.39
C TYR A 409 -23.18 -5.97 18.24
N LYS A 410 -23.52 -6.43 17.03
CA LYS A 410 -23.73 -7.87 16.73
C LYS A 410 -22.47 -8.73 16.96
N HIS A 411 -21.29 -8.11 16.94
CA HIS A 411 -19.99 -8.76 17.15
C HIS A 411 -19.43 -8.51 18.56
N THR A 412 -20.08 -7.68 19.38
CA THR A 412 -19.67 -7.49 20.77
C THR A 412 -20.19 -8.64 21.62
N VAL A 413 -19.31 -9.28 22.40
CA VAL A 413 -19.73 -10.27 23.40
C VAL A 413 -20.35 -9.50 24.55
N THR A 414 -21.63 -9.72 24.80
CA THR A 414 -22.28 -9.24 26.02
C THR A 414 -21.57 -9.91 27.19
N ILE A 415 -20.72 -9.16 27.88
CA ILE A 415 -20.28 -9.55 29.22
C ILE A 415 -21.49 -9.26 30.09
N GLU A 416 -22.45 -10.18 30.13
CA GLU A 416 -23.33 -10.25 31.29
C GLU A 416 -22.37 -10.35 32.47
N ARG A 417 -22.23 -9.25 33.21
CA ARG A 417 -21.70 -9.32 34.56
C ARG A 417 -22.70 -10.21 35.28
N THR A 418 -22.49 -11.52 35.24
CA THR A 418 -22.91 -12.39 36.33
C THR A 418 -22.58 -11.58 37.55
N LYS A 419 -23.62 -11.21 38.30
CA LYS A 419 -23.47 -10.49 39.55
C LYS A 419 -22.43 -11.30 40.32
N LEU A 420 -21.17 -10.86 40.28
CA LEU A 420 -20.17 -11.26 41.24
C LEU A 420 -20.87 -10.87 42.52
N SER A 421 -21.35 -11.87 43.25
CA SER A 421 -21.90 -11.62 44.56
C SER A 421 -20.86 -10.76 45.25
N GLU A 422 -21.26 -9.55 45.59
CA GLU A 422 -20.62 -8.78 46.65
C GLU A 422 -20.89 -9.61 47.92
N ASP A 423 -20.22 -10.77 48.02
CA ASP A 423 -20.23 -11.56 49.22
C ASP A 423 -18.97 -11.14 49.97
N ASP A 424 -19.26 -10.34 50.99
CA ASP A 424 -18.40 -10.10 52.12
C ASP A 424 -17.93 -11.45 52.71
N ASP A 425 -16.68 -11.45 53.16
CA ASP A 425 -15.98 -12.53 53.86
C ASP A 425 -15.63 -13.81 53.09
N LEU A 426 -14.35 -13.88 52.72
CA LEU A 426 -13.61 -15.09 52.38
C LEU A 426 -13.62 -16.08 53.56
N GLY A 427 -14.63 -16.94 53.57
CA GLY A 427 -14.61 -18.17 54.35
C GLY A 427 -15.84 -19.00 54.05
N ILE A 428 -15.80 -19.84 53.00
CA ILE A 428 -16.34 -21.20 52.96
C ILE A 428 -16.18 -21.82 51.56
N GLU A 429 -15.91 -23.13 51.59
CA GLU A 429 -15.74 -24.10 50.50
C GLU A 429 -16.83 -24.06 49.43
N SER A 430 -16.40 -24.02 48.17
CA SER A 430 -17.27 -24.03 47.00
C SER A 430 -17.79 -25.43 46.67
N TYR A 431 -19.09 -25.65 46.83
CA TYR A 431 -19.81 -26.74 46.18
C TYR A 431 -20.17 -26.35 44.74
N LEU A 432 -19.46 -26.97 43.79
CA LEU A 432 -19.72 -26.90 42.35
C LEU A 432 -21.10 -27.47 41.99
N SER A 433 -22.00 -26.63 41.45
CA SER A 433 -23.27 -27.08 40.88
C SER A 433 -23.08 -27.62 39.45
N LYS A 434 -23.60 -28.82 39.20
CA LYS A 434 -23.44 -29.65 37.98
C LYS A 434 -24.34 -29.25 36.80
N GLN A 435 -24.42 -27.97 36.46
CA GLN A 435 -24.98 -27.59 35.16
C GLN A 435 -23.88 -26.98 34.30
N ASN A 436 -23.35 -27.79 33.40
CA ASN A 436 -22.39 -27.36 32.37
C ASN A 436 -23.10 -26.37 31.44
N PRO A 437 -22.82 -25.07 31.49
CA PRO A 437 -23.21 -24.19 30.40
C PRO A 437 -22.48 -24.67 29.14
N LYS A 438 -23.17 -24.65 28.00
CA LYS A 438 -22.59 -25.04 26.72
C LYS A 438 -21.44 -24.07 26.41
N PHE A 439 -20.23 -24.54 26.69
CA PHE A 439 -19.01 -23.76 26.79
C PHE A 439 -18.68 -23.10 25.44
N ASN A 440 -18.40 -21.80 25.46
CA ASN A 440 -17.82 -21.09 24.33
C ASN A 440 -16.29 -21.25 24.42
N PRO A 441 -15.63 -22.00 23.51
CA PRO A 441 -14.22 -22.40 23.66
C PRO A 441 -13.21 -21.26 23.51
N LEU A 442 -13.65 -19.99 23.39
CA LEU A 442 -12.78 -18.87 23.06
C LEU A 442 -12.36 -17.99 24.23
N LEU A 443 -12.96 -18.12 25.42
CA LEU A 443 -12.60 -17.29 26.58
C LEU A 443 -12.72 -18.08 27.88
N TYR A 444 -11.57 -18.40 28.49
CA TYR A 444 -11.53 -18.84 29.89
C TYR A 444 -11.73 -17.63 30.82
N GLU A 445 -12.36 -17.84 31.97
CA GLU A 445 -12.49 -16.82 33.01
C GLU A 445 -11.13 -16.27 33.46
N CYS A 446 -10.10 -17.12 33.48
CA CYS A 446 -8.72 -16.71 33.76
C CYS A 446 -8.12 -15.79 32.67
N ASP A 447 -8.64 -15.84 31.44
CA ASP A 447 -8.21 -14.94 30.36
C ASP A 447 -8.87 -13.57 30.44
N ILE A 448 -10.03 -13.42 31.09
CA ILE A 448 -10.63 -12.10 31.37
C ILE A 448 -9.73 -11.30 32.32
N HIS A 449 -9.21 -11.94 33.37
CA HIS A 449 -8.27 -11.30 34.29
C HIS A 449 -6.93 -10.97 33.60
N LYS A 450 -6.43 -11.84 32.71
CA LYS A 450 -5.24 -11.54 31.89
C LYS A 450 -5.50 -10.40 30.91
N LEU A 451 -6.64 -10.38 30.22
CA LEU A 451 -7.04 -9.31 29.31
C LEU A 451 -7.19 -7.99 30.04
N LYS A 452 -7.78 -8.00 31.25
CA LYS A 452 -7.87 -6.83 32.12
C LYS A 452 -6.49 -6.36 32.57
N ALA A 453 -5.61 -7.25 33.01
CA ALA A 453 -4.24 -6.90 33.37
C ALA A 453 -3.41 -6.36 32.18
N ILE A 454 -3.57 -6.96 30.99
CA ILE A 454 -2.95 -6.50 29.74
C ILE A 454 -3.50 -5.12 29.35
N ASN A 455 -4.83 -4.93 29.46
CA ASN A 455 -5.49 -3.66 29.19
C ASN A 455 -5.03 -2.58 30.18
N ASP A 456 -5.02 -2.88 31.47
CA ASP A 456 -4.59 -1.93 32.50
C ASP A 456 -3.11 -1.56 32.34
N LYS A 457 -2.24 -2.52 31.99
CA LYS A 457 -0.80 -2.30 31.74
C LYS A 457 -0.49 -1.60 30.40
N LEU A 458 -1.26 -1.87 29.34
CA LEU A 458 -1.11 -1.20 28.04
C LEU A 458 -1.67 0.23 28.06
N TRP A 459 -2.74 0.46 28.82
CA TRP A 459 -3.45 1.74 28.86
C TRP A 459 -2.94 2.67 29.96
N SER A 460 -2.29 2.16 31.02
CA SER A 460 -1.60 2.99 32.03
C SER A 460 -0.44 3.79 31.44
N ASN A 461 0.26 3.24 30.43
CA ASN A 461 1.43 3.88 29.82
C ASN A 461 1.09 4.76 28.61
N LYS A 462 -0.19 4.82 28.21
CA LYS A 462 -0.65 5.51 27.01
C LYS A 462 -1.95 6.29 27.28
N ILE A 463 -2.02 7.01 28.40
CA ILE A 463 -3.08 8.01 28.61
C ILE A 463 -2.78 9.20 27.70
N ARG A 464 -3.10 9.08 26.42
CA ARG A 464 -3.42 10.25 25.61
C ARG A 464 -4.76 10.76 26.13
N ASN A 465 -4.75 11.99 26.65
CA ASN A 465 -5.93 12.80 26.90
C ASN A 465 -6.75 12.93 25.61
N SER A 466 -7.58 11.93 25.33
CA SER A 466 -8.55 11.95 24.25
C SER A 466 -9.78 12.70 24.78
N PRO A 467 -10.15 13.85 24.22
CA PRO A 467 -11.37 14.56 24.58
C PRO A 467 -12.60 13.65 24.50
N LEU A 468 -12.59 12.65 23.62
CA LEU A 468 -13.65 11.65 23.49
C LEU A 468 -13.79 10.76 24.73
N LYS A 469 -12.67 10.41 25.39
CA LYS A 469 -12.69 9.63 26.64
C LYS A 469 -13.29 10.47 27.76
N HIS A 470 -12.92 11.74 27.88
CA HIS A 470 -13.52 12.64 28.86
C HIS A 470 -15.01 12.87 28.59
N LEU A 471 -15.40 13.03 27.32
CA LEU A 471 -16.80 13.17 26.94
C LEU A 471 -17.61 11.91 27.24
N LEU A 472 -17.09 10.72 26.93
CA LEU A 472 -17.73 9.45 27.27
C LEU A 472 -17.81 9.23 28.80
N HIS A 473 -16.74 9.53 29.52
CA HIS A 473 -16.75 9.49 30.98
C HIS A 473 -17.73 10.49 31.57
N GLU A 474 -17.83 11.71 31.03
CA GLU A 474 -18.82 12.73 31.43
C GLU A 474 -20.25 12.26 31.14
N ILE A 475 -20.51 11.70 29.95
CA ILE A 475 -21.84 11.18 29.58
C ILE A 475 -22.24 10.02 30.49
N ILE A 476 -21.31 9.14 30.86
CA ILE A 476 -21.56 8.02 31.76
C ILE A 476 -21.70 8.52 33.21
N LYS A 477 -20.80 9.38 33.67
CA LYS A 477 -20.76 9.92 35.04
C LYS A 477 -22.02 10.72 35.37
N ASN A 478 -22.54 11.46 34.40
CA ASN A 478 -23.74 12.28 34.56
C ASN A 478 -25.03 11.52 34.17
N ASP A 479 -24.99 10.20 33.98
CA ASP A 479 -26.12 9.33 33.59
C ASP A 479 -26.86 9.74 32.29
N TYR A 480 -26.29 10.66 31.50
CA TYR A 480 -26.82 11.10 30.19
C TYR A 480 -26.81 9.99 29.13
N LEU A 481 -26.15 8.86 29.41
CA LEU A 481 -26.24 7.67 28.57
C LEU A 481 -27.69 7.17 28.46
N ARG A 482 -28.48 7.28 29.54
CA ARG A 482 -29.91 6.95 29.52
C ARG A 482 -30.68 7.88 28.60
N ASP A 483 -30.34 9.16 28.55
CA ASP A 483 -31.01 10.13 27.69
C ASP A 483 -30.77 9.85 26.21
N LEU A 484 -29.54 9.48 25.81
CA LEU A 484 -29.23 9.05 24.45
C LEU A 484 -30.02 7.81 24.02
N ILE A 485 -30.17 6.83 24.92
CA ILE A 485 -30.97 5.62 24.71
C ILE A 485 -32.47 5.96 24.61
N THR A 486 -32.94 6.90 25.42
CA THR A 486 -34.35 7.30 25.49
C THR A 486 -34.77 8.14 24.27
N ILE A 487 -33.87 9.00 23.77
CA ILE A 487 -34.06 9.77 22.53
C ILE A 487 -34.21 8.85 21.32
N THR A 488 -33.41 7.77 21.25
CA THR A 488 -33.47 6.82 20.13
C THR A 488 -34.78 6.03 20.15
N ARG A 489 -35.30 5.66 21.33
CA ARG A 489 -36.64 5.03 21.47
C ARG A 489 -37.78 5.96 21.07
N ARG A 490 -37.72 7.26 21.41
CA ARG A 490 -38.74 8.24 20.98
C ARG A 490 -38.74 8.45 19.46
N HIS A 491 -37.57 8.47 18.82
CA HIS A 491 -37.48 8.58 17.36
C HIS A 491 -37.95 7.34 16.59
N ILE A 492 -37.76 6.13 17.14
CA ILE A 492 -38.27 4.90 16.52
C ILE A 492 -39.80 4.83 16.60
N HIS A 493 -40.41 5.32 17.68
CA HIS A 493 -41.87 5.42 17.80
C HIS A 493 -42.48 6.53 16.93
N SER A 494 -41.80 7.68 16.76
CA SER A 494 -42.30 8.74 15.86
C SER A 494 -42.20 8.35 14.38
N LYS A 495 -41.17 7.56 13.97
CA LYS A 495 -41.05 7.03 12.59
C LYS A 495 -42.14 6.01 12.25
N LYS A 496 -42.57 5.17 13.21
CA LYS A 496 -43.73 4.25 13.05
C LYS A 496 -45.06 5.00 12.90
N ASN A 497 -45.22 6.15 13.57
CA ASN A 497 -46.43 6.97 13.43
C ASN A 497 -46.45 7.77 12.12
N PHE A 498 -45.31 8.21 11.60
CA PHE A 498 -45.22 8.86 10.29
C PHE A 498 -45.58 7.92 9.12
N MET A 499 -45.18 6.64 9.17
CA MET A 499 -45.57 5.65 8.15
C MET A 499 -47.07 5.24 8.22
N LYS A 500 -47.74 5.42 9.36
CA LYS A 500 -49.19 5.18 9.47
C LYS A 500 -50.02 6.34 8.90
N ILE A 501 -49.49 7.56 8.89
CA ILE A 501 -50.20 8.76 8.40
C ILE A 501 -50.10 8.88 6.86
N SER A 502 -49.07 8.34 6.23
CA SER A 502 -48.90 8.36 4.77
C SER A 502 -49.79 7.38 3.99
N ASN A 503 -50.50 6.46 4.64
CA ASN A 503 -51.38 5.48 3.98
C ASN A 503 -52.88 5.84 3.97
N ASN A 504 -53.29 7.00 4.51
CA ASN A 504 -54.71 7.39 4.63
C ASN A 504 -55.12 8.66 3.85
N LYS A 505 -54.35 9.07 2.84
CA LYS A 505 -54.75 10.18 1.95
C LYS A 505 -54.59 9.84 0.47
N PHE A 506 -55.44 8.94 -0.02
CA PHE A 506 -55.90 8.92 -1.41
C PHE A 506 -57.35 8.41 -1.40
N ILE A 507 -58.17 8.85 -2.37
CA ILE A 507 -59.65 8.77 -2.49
C ILE A 507 -60.28 10.03 -1.85
N THR A 508 -60.83 11.02 -2.57
CA THR A 508 -61.72 11.01 -3.76
C THR A 508 -61.72 12.42 -4.38
N VAL A 509 -61.65 12.55 -5.71
CA VAL A 509 -62.22 13.71 -6.44
C VAL A 509 -63.09 13.16 -7.56
N LYS A 510 -64.40 13.36 -7.42
CA LYS A 510 -65.42 13.13 -8.46
C LYS A 510 -65.79 14.47 -9.11
N LYS A 511 -66.07 14.40 -10.40
CA LYS A 511 -66.45 15.42 -11.39
C LYS A 511 -67.59 16.37 -11.00
N SER A 512 -67.47 17.62 -11.45
CA SER A 512 -68.48 18.48 -12.14
C SER A 512 -67.81 19.84 -12.41
N LYS A 513 -67.82 20.49 -13.57
CA LYS A 513 -68.56 20.44 -14.84
C LYS A 513 -67.57 20.77 -15.96
#